data_AF-A0A267G8N2-F1
#
_entry.id   AF-A0A267G8N2-F1
#
_cell.length_a   1.000
_cell.length_b   1.000
_cell.length_c   1.000
_cell.angle_alpha   90.00
_cell.angle_beta   90.00
_cell.angle_gamma   90.00
#
_symmetry.space_group_name_H-M   'P 1'
#
loop_
_entity.id
_entity.type
_entity.pdbx_description
1 polymer ?
#
loop_
_entity_poly.entity_id
_entity_poly.type
_entity_poly.pdbx_seq_one_letter_code
_entity_poly.pdbx_strand_id
1 'polypeptide(L)'
;MPRGRKRPSTAGDASLVEAQNGSTKRAARDVDGASGRIRARTLPFPLPIAVTNLPTIDSAAVVALEAAYGGVRFPQELLKLFEFCLAECDINVDCSANKLNGGTGARKNAADRFKSTLRPLGIEPCGPFDFLLCYGAASSSNDKPTVLEYDWLTHCRYAHDPPEFLTLFVAIDDANEGDQKEYHIGYVRDSPELEPACLASNSARVDGHFDLMGESILYCLALHAQRRCKKSLSAQAIQQQNQLISKLAKFCHQPVPSAAEMSKVVKCRSRAKKTSGSYTVVAPTLNGLGLCVRLSSDGVGYRELPETDASLRKLLTQIAAKCDSEYDKQTRLTLLEPVDELVTLVQFANDEGDPGMGLELGLDLLSVPTKIGCYDDLIEGLLATGYGLVGRSLYADIVRRHMKVRLDYRVSVPG
;
A
#
# COMPACT_ATOMS: atom_id res chain seq x y z
N MET A 1 -56.42 33.53 -33.06
CA MET A 1 -57.87 33.21 -32.99
C MET A 1 -58.22 32.49 -34.27
N PRO A 2 -59.01 31.40 -34.31
CA PRO A 2 -59.83 30.75 -33.26
C PRO A 2 -59.14 29.47 -32.70
N ARG A 3 -59.32 28.96 -31.47
CA ARG A 3 -60.46 28.65 -30.58
C ARG A 3 -61.31 27.42 -30.98
N GLY A 4 -61.29 26.40 -30.11
CA GLY A 4 -62.29 25.32 -29.99
C GLY A 4 -61.66 23.96 -29.66
N ARG A 5 -61.24 23.63 -28.42
CA ARG A 5 -62.00 23.25 -27.20
C ARG A 5 -62.83 21.95 -27.34
N LYS A 6 -62.37 20.84 -26.72
CA LYS A 6 -63.04 20.06 -25.65
C LYS A 6 -62.43 18.66 -25.44
N ARG A 7 -62.05 18.38 -24.18
CA ARG A 7 -61.93 17.05 -23.52
C ARG A 7 -63.31 16.70 -22.90
N PRO A 8 -63.70 15.43 -22.61
CA PRO A 8 -63.11 14.67 -21.47
C PRO A 8 -63.13 13.11 -21.51
N SER A 9 -62.26 12.52 -20.66
CA SER A 9 -62.35 11.29 -19.79
C SER A 9 -63.18 10.06 -20.24
N THR A 10 -62.79 8.79 -20.07
CA THR A 10 -62.18 8.06 -18.92
C THR A 10 -61.71 6.64 -19.31
N ALA A 11 -60.66 6.16 -18.63
CA ALA A 11 -60.40 4.81 -18.11
C ALA A 11 -60.30 3.58 -19.04
N GLY A 12 -59.24 2.77 -18.85
CA GLY A 12 -59.28 1.34 -19.13
C GLY A 12 -57.98 0.70 -19.63
N ASP A 13 -57.12 0.33 -18.68
CA ASP A 13 -56.17 -0.78 -18.70
C ASP A 13 -54.87 -0.80 -19.52
N ALA A 14 -53.89 -1.34 -18.80
CA ALA A 14 -52.47 -1.39 -19.02
C ALA A 14 -51.99 -2.76 -19.49
N SER A 15 -50.86 -2.77 -20.20
CA SER A 15 -49.83 -3.84 -20.31
C SER A 15 -49.10 -3.62 -21.64
N LEU A 16 -47.80 -3.82 -21.82
CA LEU A 16 -46.64 -4.13 -21.00
C LEU A 16 -45.46 -3.65 -21.88
N VAL A 17 -44.61 -2.74 -21.40
CA VAL A 17 -43.30 -2.48 -22.01
C VAL A 17 -42.29 -2.63 -20.89
N GLU A 18 -41.48 -3.69 -21.00
CA GLU A 18 -40.45 -4.05 -20.05
C GLU A 18 -39.35 -2.98 -20.02
N ALA A 19 -39.14 -2.39 -18.84
CA ALA A 19 -37.99 -1.57 -18.53
C ALA A 19 -36.98 -2.41 -17.73
N GLN A 20 -35.80 -2.63 -18.28
CA GLN A 20 -34.64 -3.15 -17.57
C GLN A 20 -34.12 -2.08 -16.60
N ASN A 21 -34.32 -2.29 -15.30
CA ASN A 21 -33.72 -1.49 -14.23
C ASN A 21 -32.45 -2.18 -13.72
N GLY A 22 -31.29 -1.78 -14.25
CA GLY A 22 -29.98 -2.03 -13.64
C GLY A 22 -29.66 -0.93 -12.62
N SER A 23 -29.82 -1.22 -11.33
CA SER A 23 -29.51 -0.26 -10.25
C SER A 23 -28.00 -0.20 -10.00
N THR A 24 -27.33 0.79 -10.59
CA THR A 24 -26.00 1.25 -10.16
C THR A 24 -26.19 2.37 -9.15
N LYS A 25 -26.19 2.05 -7.86
CA LYS A 25 -26.14 3.07 -6.80
C LYS A 25 -24.73 3.66 -6.74
N ARG A 26 -24.54 4.78 -7.43
CA ARG A 26 -23.42 5.71 -7.20
C ARG A 26 -23.54 6.24 -5.77
N ALA A 27 -22.45 6.12 -5.01
CA ALA A 27 -22.34 6.69 -3.67
C ALA A 27 -22.65 8.20 -3.70
N ALA A 28 -23.54 8.62 -2.81
CA ALA A 28 -24.00 10.00 -2.70
C ALA A 28 -22.87 10.92 -2.26
N ARG A 29 -22.82 12.11 -2.88
CA ARG A 29 -21.97 13.23 -2.47
C ARG A 29 -22.61 13.87 -1.23
N ASP A 30 -21.92 13.82 -0.10
CA ASP A 30 -22.25 14.67 1.05
C ASP A 30 -21.86 16.11 0.72
N VAL A 31 -22.88 16.96 0.55
CA VAL A 31 -22.76 18.40 0.50
C VAL A 31 -23.39 18.91 1.80
N ASP A 32 -22.57 19.29 2.77
CA ASP A 32 -23.02 20.11 3.89
C ASP A 32 -22.31 21.46 3.83
N GLY A 33 -23.13 22.50 3.68
CA GLY A 33 -22.72 23.89 3.61
C GLY A 33 -22.50 24.52 4.99
N ALA A 34 -21.85 25.69 4.96
CA ALA A 34 -21.76 26.67 6.04
C ALA A 34 -20.83 26.33 7.22
N SER A 35 -19.56 26.02 6.94
CA SER A 35 -18.43 26.53 7.71
C SER A 35 -17.18 26.46 6.83
N GLY A 36 -16.51 27.59 6.60
CA GLY A 36 -15.28 27.69 5.80
C GLY A 36 -14.06 27.06 6.48
N ARG A 37 -14.16 25.80 6.91
CA ARG A 37 -13.03 24.95 7.29
C ARG A 37 -12.95 23.79 6.31
N ILE A 38 -11.95 23.87 5.45
CA ILE A 38 -11.45 22.72 4.69
C ILE A 38 -11.13 21.62 5.70
N ARG A 39 -11.81 20.47 5.59
CA ARG A 39 -11.35 19.26 6.28
C ARG A 39 -10.10 18.81 5.55
N ALA A 40 -8.95 19.11 6.15
CA ALA A 40 -7.68 18.51 5.76
C ALA A 40 -7.86 16.99 5.73
N ARG A 41 -7.74 16.37 4.55
CA ARG A 41 -7.39 14.95 4.46
C ARG A 41 -5.87 14.87 4.49
N THR A 42 -5.30 15.27 5.62
CA THR A 42 -4.01 14.75 6.03
C THR A 42 -4.18 13.24 6.17
N LEU A 43 -3.10 12.47 5.98
CA LEU A 43 -2.98 11.16 6.61
C LEU A 43 -3.69 11.18 7.99
N PRO A 44 -4.58 10.22 8.27
CA PRO A 44 -4.40 8.84 7.85
C PRO A 44 -5.49 8.31 6.91
N PHE A 45 -5.12 7.26 6.19
CA PHE A 45 -6.04 6.30 5.57
C PHE A 45 -7.22 6.04 6.53
N PRO A 46 -8.45 6.48 6.19
CA PRO A 46 -9.54 6.47 7.14
C PRO A 46 -9.92 5.03 7.47
N LEU A 47 -10.11 4.75 8.76
CA LEU A 47 -10.65 3.48 9.20
C LEU A 47 -12.12 3.36 8.75
N PRO A 48 -12.57 2.19 8.29
CA PRO A 48 -13.96 1.99 7.87
C PRO A 48 -14.96 2.14 9.02
N ILE A 49 -14.52 1.94 10.26
CA ILE A 49 -15.33 2.14 11.47
C ILE A 49 -14.52 2.82 12.57
N ALA A 50 -15.21 3.43 13.54
CA ALA A 50 -14.57 3.95 14.74
C ALA A 50 -14.15 2.82 15.70
N VAL A 51 -12.92 2.88 16.19
CA VAL A 51 -12.37 1.92 17.16
C VAL A 51 -12.42 2.54 18.55
N THR A 52 -13.45 2.22 19.32
CA THR A 52 -13.70 2.81 20.65
C THR A 52 -13.09 2.00 21.79
N ASN A 53 -12.90 0.69 21.59
CA ASN A 53 -12.30 -0.23 22.55
C ASN A 53 -11.14 -1.01 21.89
N LEU A 54 -10.17 -1.45 22.70
CA LEU A 54 -9.08 -2.30 22.22
C LEU A 54 -9.59 -3.74 22.05
N PRO A 55 -9.29 -4.40 20.92
CA PRO A 55 -9.75 -5.75 20.66
C PRO A 55 -8.91 -6.81 21.37
N THR A 56 -9.44 -8.04 21.41
CA THR A 56 -8.63 -9.25 21.56
C THR A 56 -8.51 -9.91 20.18
N ILE A 57 -7.35 -10.49 19.87
CA ILE A 57 -7.18 -11.27 18.64
C ILE A 57 -7.46 -12.74 18.94
N ASP A 58 -8.35 -13.33 18.15
CA ASP A 58 -8.58 -14.76 18.10
C ASP A 58 -8.23 -15.32 16.72
N SER A 59 -8.35 -16.64 16.56
CA SER A 59 -8.10 -17.30 15.29
C SER A 59 -9.04 -16.84 14.17
N ALA A 60 -10.26 -16.39 14.50
CA ALA A 60 -11.22 -15.92 13.51
C ALA A 60 -10.78 -14.58 12.91
N ALA A 61 -10.22 -13.68 13.72
CA ALA A 61 -9.64 -12.43 13.25
C ALA A 61 -8.47 -12.66 12.29
N VAL A 62 -7.62 -13.66 12.56
CA VAL A 62 -6.51 -14.04 11.66
C VAL A 62 -7.04 -14.56 10.33
N VAL A 63 -8.01 -15.49 10.34
CA VAL A 63 -8.62 -16.00 9.10
C VAL A 63 -9.30 -14.88 8.30
N ALA A 64 -9.99 -13.97 8.98
CA ALA A 64 -10.62 -12.81 8.34
C ALA A 64 -9.58 -11.85 7.73
N LEU A 65 -8.45 -11.64 8.41
CA LEU A 65 -7.34 -10.85 7.89
C LEU A 65 -6.77 -11.47 6.62
N GLU A 66 -6.44 -12.77 6.66
CA GLU A 66 -5.92 -13.49 5.49
C GLU A 66 -6.91 -13.39 4.32
N ALA A 67 -8.22 -13.58 4.56
CA ALA A 67 -9.26 -13.45 3.55
C ALA A 67 -9.35 -12.02 2.96
N ALA A 68 -9.29 -10.98 3.80
CA ALA A 68 -9.34 -9.58 3.37
C ALA A 68 -8.15 -9.19 2.47
N TYR A 69 -7.01 -9.86 2.65
CA TYR A 69 -5.81 -9.70 1.84
C TYR A 69 -5.65 -10.79 0.77
N GLY A 70 -6.76 -11.39 0.31
CA GLY A 70 -6.75 -12.31 -0.83
C GLY A 70 -6.20 -13.71 -0.53
N GLY A 71 -6.27 -14.14 0.73
CA GLY A 71 -5.85 -15.47 1.19
C GLY A 71 -4.36 -15.58 1.53
N VAL A 72 -3.61 -14.47 1.54
CA VAL A 72 -2.19 -14.50 1.91
C VAL A 72 -2.01 -14.80 3.40
N ARG A 73 -0.99 -15.58 3.73
CA ARG A 73 -0.59 -15.85 5.12
C ARG A 73 0.10 -14.64 5.72
N PHE A 74 -0.08 -14.39 7.01
CA PHE A 74 0.67 -13.35 7.72
C PHE A 74 1.68 -13.97 8.69
N PRO A 75 2.93 -13.45 8.73
CA PRO A 75 3.93 -13.92 9.68
C PRO A 75 3.46 -13.77 11.13
N GLN A 76 3.79 -14.75 11.98
CA GLN A 76 3.47 -14.69 13.41
C GLN A 76 4.07 -13.45 14.11
N GLU A 77 5.17 -12.90 13.59
CA GLU A 77 5.76 -11.67 14.13
C GLU A 77 4.85 -10.45 13.99
N LEU A 78 3.97 -10.40 12.98
CA LEU A 78 3.00 -9.32 12.83
C LEU A 78 1.96 -9.38 13.96
N LEU A 79 1.45 -10.58 14.24
CA LEU A 79 0.50 -10.81 15.34
C LEU A 79 1.14 -10.51 16.70
N LYS A 80 2.40 -10.93 16.92
CA LYS A 80 3.15 -10.59 18.14
C LYS A 80 3.35 -9.09 18.31
N LEU A 81 3.65 -8.36 17.23
CA LEU A 81 3.75 -6.91 17.30
C LEU A 81 2.40 -6.27 17.63
N PHE A 82 1.30 -6.79 17.08
CA PHE A 82 -0.04 -6.32 17.41
C PHE A 82 -0.33 -6.52 18.91
N GLU A 83 -0.08 -7.71 19.45
CA GLU A 83 -0.24 -8.02 20.88
C GLU A 83 0.64 -7.13 21.77
N PHE A 84 1.89 -6.87 21.35
CA PHE A 84 2.78 -5.95 22.04
C PHE A 84 2.20 -4.53 22.09
N CYS A 85 1.69 -4.03 20.96
CA CYS A 85 1.06 -2.71 20.89
C CYS A 85 -0.19 -2.63 21.77
N LEU A 86 -1.02 -3.69 21.83
CA LEU A 86 -2.13 -3.76 22.78
C LEU A 86 -1.66 -3.68 24.23
N ALA A 87 -0.67 -4.49 24.61
CA ALA A 87 -0.14 -4.52 25.97
C ALA A 87 0.47 -3.17 26.40
N GLU A 88 1.17 -2.48 25.50
CA GLU A 88 1.68 -1.13 25.77
C GLU A 88 0.56 -0.09 25.89
N CYS A 89 -0.60 -0.28 25.25
CA CYS A 89 -1.75 0.58 25.49
C CYS A 89 -2.31 0.41 26.90
N ASP A 90 -2.46 -0.82 27.37
CA ASP A 90 -3.03 -1.13 28.69
C ASP A 90 -2.15 -0.60 29.83
N ILE A 91 -0.82 -0.75 29.73
CA ILE A 91 0.14 -0.22 30.71
C ILE A 91 0.00 1.31 30.85
N ASN A 92 -0.25 2.03 29.74
CA ASN A 92 -0.35 3.49 29.73
C ASN A 92 -1.71 4.01 30.25
N VAL A 93 -2.75 3.18 30.29
CA VAL A 93 -4.04 3.51 30.92
C VAL A 93 -3.88 3.54 32.45
N ASP A 94 -3.14 2.60 33.02
CA ASP A 94 -2.90 2.55 34.48
C ASP A 94 -2.00 3.67 34.99
N CYS A 95 -1.05 4.14 34.18
CA CYS A 95 -0.14 5.23 34.57
C CYS A 95 -0.79 6.63 34.56
N SER A 96 -1.91 6.80 33.85
CA SER A 96 -2.62 8.08 33.71
C SER A 96 -3.92 8.17 34.52
N ALA A 97 -4.33 7.08 35.19
CA ALA A 97 -5.48 7.06 36.08
C ALA A 97 -5.27 7.87 37.38
N ASN A 98 -4.06 8.34 37.66
CA ASN A 98 -3.78 9.28 38.75
C ASN A 98 -3.34 10.65 38.19
N LYS A 99 -4.31 11.58 38.21
CA LYS A 99 -4.27 13.00 37.81
C LYS A 99 -4.62 13.25 36.35
N LEU A 100 -5.83 13.76 36.14
CA LEU A 100 -6.04 15.10 35.58
C LEU A 100 -7.49 15.55 35.87
N ASN A 101 -7.59 16.60 36.68
CA ASN A 101 -8.81 17.36 36.92
C ASN A 101 -9.27 18.07 35.65
N GLY A 102 -10.58 18.14 35.45
CA GLY A 102 -11.27 19.32 34.91
C GLY A 102 -10.94 19.71 33.48
N GLY A 103 -11.48 18.97 32.52
CA GLY A 103 -11.63 19.43 31.14
C GLY A 103 -12.32 18.35 30.34
N THR A 104 -13.36 18.70 29.57
CA THR A 104 -14.00 17.81 28.58
C THR A 104 -13.03 17.54 27.43
N GLY A 105 -11.93 16.83 27.72
CA GLY A 105 -10.95 16.38 26.76
C GLY A 105 -11.41 15.06 26.17
N ALA A 106 -11.59 15.01 24.85
CA ALA A 106 -11.87 13.81 24.10
C ALA A 106 -10.96 12.67 24.58
N ARG A 107 -11.56 11.59 25.10
CA ARG A 107 -10.82 10.33 25.27
C ARG A 107 -10.26 9.99 23.89
N LYS A 108 -8.92 10.05 23.72
CA LYS A 108 -8.28 9.59 22.48
C LYS A 108 -8.85 8.21 22.15
N ASN A 109 -9.36 8.06 20.93
CA ASN A 109 -10.03 6.82 20.53
C ASN A 109 -9.04 5.64 20.67
N ALA A 110 -9.53 4.41 20.81
CA ALA A 110 -8.65 3.27 21.09
C ALA A 110 -7.64 3.01 19.96
N ALA A 111 -8.01 3.31 18.71
CA ALA A 111 -7.08 3.28 17.57
C ALA A 111 -5.93 4.28 17.73
N ASP A 112 -6.17 5.54 18.12
CA ASP A 112 -5.13 6.55 18.30
C ASP A 112 -4.11 6.10 19.34
N ARG A 113 -4.58 5.48 20.44
CA ARG A 113 -3.69 4.93 21.47
C ARG A 113 -2.81 3.83 20.87
N PHE A 114 -3.41 2.87 20.17
CA PHE A 114 -2.69 1.79 19.50
C PHE A 114 -1.67 2.32 18.49
N LYS A 115 -2.08 3.23 17.60
CA LYS A 115 -1.22 3.81 16.57
C LYS A 115 -0.03 4.55 17.17
N SER A 116 -0.25 5.25 18.30
CA SER A 116 0.80 6.00 18.99
C SER A 116 1.86 5.16 19.70
N THR A 117 1.69 3.84 19.83
CA THR A 117 2.64 2.95 20.53
C THR A 117 4.06 2.97 19.93
N LEU A 118 4.16 3.18 18.62
CA LEU A 118 5.44 3.27 17.90
C LEU A 118 5.91 4.71 17.68
N ARG A 119 5.25 5.71 18.27
CA ARG A 119 5.62 7.13 18.14
C ARG A 119 7.06 7.46 18.57
N PRO A 120 7.70 6.78 19.55
CA PRO A 120 9.12 6.97 19.83
C PRO A 120 10.04 6.66 18.63
N LEU A 121 9.58 5.83 17.69
CA LEU A 121 10.26 5.54 16.42
C LEU A 121 9.85 6.52 15.31
N GLY A 122 8.91 7.43 15.56
CA GLY A 122 8.38 8.38 14.58
C GLY A 122 7.54 7.74 13.49
N ILE A 123 6.90 6.60 13.77
CA ILE A 123 6.04 5.85 12.86
C ILE A 123 4.78 5.36 13.58
N GLU A 124 3.75 5.01 12.82
CA GLU A 124 2.51 4.38 13.30
C GLU A 124 2.22 3.09 12.53
N PRO A 125 1.71 2.04 13.19
CA PRO A 125 1.11 0.88 12.52
C PRO A 125 -0.09 1.26 11.64
N CYS A 126 -0.25 0.57 10.52
CA CYS A 126 -1.36 0.73 9.58
C CYS A 126 -1.64 -0.57 8.81
N GLY A 127 -2.51 -0.55 7.78
CA GLY A 127 -2.67 -1.70 6.89
C GLY A 127 -3.28 -2.90 7.63
N PRO A 128 -2.59 -4.06 7.71
CA PRO A 128 -3.07 -5.22 8.47
C PRO A 128 -3.37 -4.92 9.95
N PHE A 129 -2.65 -3.97 10.56
CA PHE A 129 -2.93 -3.54 11.94
C PHE A 129 -4.26 -2.81 12.04
N ASP A 130 -4.60 -2.00 11.03
CA ASP A 130 -5.87 -1.28 10.95
C ASP A 130 -7.04 -2.25 10.74
N PHE A 131 -6.84 -3.28 9.91
CA PHE A 131 -7.82 -4.37 9.78
C PHE A 131 -8.10 -5.03 11.13
N LEU A 132 -7.06 -5.47 11.84
CA LEU A 132 -7.21 -6.20 13.10
C LEU A 132 -7.89 -5.33 14.19
N LEU A 133 -7.54 -4.04 14.25
CA LEU A 133 -8.21 -3.07 15.12
C LEU A 133 -9.71 -2.94 14.80
N CYS A 134 -10.05 -2.72 13.53
CA CYS A 134 -11.44 -2.57 13.11
C CYS A 134 -12.24 -3.85 13.28
N TYR A 135 -11.71 -4.99 12.84
CA TYR A 135 -12.40 -6.27 12.90
C TYR A 135 -12.70 -6.69 14.35
N GLY A 136 -11.71 -6.54 15.24
CA GLY A 136 -11.89 -6.91 16.64
C GLY A 136 -12.77 -5.93 17.43
N ALA A 137 -12.84 -4.66 17.02
CA ALA A 137 -13.72 -3.67 17.65
C ALA A 137 -15.17 -3.70 17.12
N ALA A 138 -15.40 -4.32 15.95
CA ALA A 138 -16.71 -4.43 15.32
C ALA A 138 -17.70 -5.16 16.23
N SER A 139 -18.58 -4.40 16.86
CA SER A 139 -19.51 -4.87 17.89
C SER A 139 -20.96 -4.91 17.39
N SER A 140 -21.28 -4.16 16.34
CA SER A 140 -22.62 -4.15 15.73
C SER A 140 -22.74 -5.13 14.56
N SER A 141 -23.99 -5.51 14.23
CA SER A 141 -24.29 -6.33 13.06
C SER A 141 -23.90 -5.66 11.73
N ASN A 142 -23.74 -4.34 11.72
CA ASN A 142 -23.39 -3.57 10.52
C ASN A 142 -21.88 -3.30 10.42
N ASP A 143 -21.16 -3.31 11.54
CA ASP A 143 -19.72 -3.00 11.57
C ASP A 143 -18.91 -4.08 10.87
N LYS A 144 -19.20 -5.36 11.16
CA LYS A 144 -18.43 -6.49 10.60
C LYS A 144 -18.50 -6.57 9.06
N PRO A 145 -19.69 -6.49 8.42
CA PRO A 145 -19.77 -6.38 6.96
C PRO A 145 -19.00 -5.18 6.41
N THR A 146 -19.13 -4.01 7.04
CA THR A 146 -18.43 -2.79 6.62
C THR A 146 -16.91 -2.98 6.62
N VAL A 147 -16.37 -3.66 7.63
CA VAL A 147 -14.94 -4.00 7.70
C VAL A 147 -14.56 -5.00 6.62
N LEU A 148 -15.33 -6.07 6.43
CA LEU A 148 -15.00 -7.15 5.48
C LEU A 148 -15.14 -6.73 4.01
N GLU A 149 -16.04 -5.79 3.70
CA GLU A 149 -16.28 -5.28 2.34
C GLU A 149 -15.36 -4.11 1.96
N TYR A 150 -14.62 -3.55 2.92
CA TYR A 150 -13.66 -2.48 2.67
C TYR A 150 -12.49 -2.98 1.81
N ASP A 151 -11.99 -2.13 0.90
CA ASP A 151 -10.90 -2.51 -0.01
C ASP A 151 -9.52 -2.42 0.67
N TRP A 152 -9.20 -3.44 1.47
CA TRP A 152 -7.92 -3.55 2.17
C TRP A 152 -6.71 -3.71 1.27
N LEU A 153 -6.90 -4.08 -0.01
CA LEU A 153 -5.81 -4.25 -0.97
C LEU A 153 -5.20 -2.91 -1.44
N THR A 154 -5.97 -1.82 -1.37
CA THR A 154 -5.52 -0.45 -1.68
C THR A 154 -5.35 0.42 -0.43
N HIS A 155 -5.84 -0.04 0.73
CA HIS A 155 -5.60 0.62 2.01
C HIS A 155 -4.10 0.70 2.33
N CYS A 156 -3.62 1.89 2.69
CA CYS A 156 -2.21 2.16 2.98
C CYS A 156 -1.24 1.91 1.82
N ARG A 157 -1.73 1.85 0.58
CA ARG A 157 -0.90 1.69 -0.62
C ARG A 157 -0.56 3.06 -1.22
N TYR A 158 0.73 3.37 -1.29
CA TYR A 158 1.25 4.58 -1.94
C TYR A 158 1.46 4.36 -3.45
N ALA A 159 1.59 5.45 -4.21
CA ALA A 159 1.60 5.46 -5.68
C ALA A 159 2.64 4.55 -6.32
N HIS A 160 3.77 4.32 -5.64
CA HIS A 160 4.88 3.52 -6.13
C HIS A 160 4.89 2.10 -5.57
N ASP A 161 3.94 1.74 -4.72
CA ASP A 161 3.91 0.44 -4.04
C ASP A 161 3.47 -0.64 -5.03
N PRO A 162 4.39 -1.54 -5.44
CA PRO A 162 4.03 -2.66 -6.30
C PRO A 162 3.17 -3.68 -5.53
N PRO A 163 2.47 -4.60 -6.21
CA PRO A 163 1.66 -5.62 -5.55
C PRO A 163 2.42 -6.49 -4.53
N GLU A 164 3.72 -6.69 -4.72
CA GLU A 164 4.62 -7.36 -3.78
C GLU A 164 4.77 -6.62 -2.45
N PHE A 165 4.57 -5.30 -2.45
CA PHE A 165 4.77 -4.45 -1.29
C PHE A 165 3.45 -4.23 -0.53
N LEU A 166 3.49 -4.46 0.78
CA LEU A 166 2.38 -4.24 1.71
C LEU A 166 2.83 -3.40 2.88
N THR A 167 2.37 -2.15 2.93
CA THR A 167 2.69 -1.19 4.00
C THR A 167 2.21 -1.69 5.36
N LEU A 168 3.10 -1.58 6.34
CA LEU A 168 2.87 -1.91 7.74
C LEU A 168 2.98 -0.67 8.64
N PHE A 169 3.91 0.23 8.32
CA PHE A 169 4.22 1.40 9.12
C PHE A 169 4.31 2.64 8.25
N VAL A 170 3.75 3.75 8.74
CA VAL A 170 3.85 5.07 8.09
C VAL A 170 4.52 6.07 9.03
N ALA A 171 5.29 7.01 8.49
CA ALA A 171 5.91 8.06 9.29
C ALA A 171 4.86 9.01 9.88
N ILE A 172 5.11 9.43 11.12
CA ILE A 172 4.45 10.57 11.72
C ILE A 172 5.22 11.80 11.23
N ASP A 173 4.69 12.47 10.21
CA ASP A 173 5.31 13.67 9.67
C ASP A 173 4.60 14.92 10.22
N ASP A 174 5.30 15.63 11.11
CA ASP A 174 4.86 16.91 11.65
C ASP A 174 5.08 18.06 10.64
N ALA A 175 5.69 17.78 9.47
CA ALA A 175 5.84 18.75 8.41
C ALA A 175 4.49 19.11 7.76
N ASN A 176 4.44 20.33 7.20
CA ASN A 176 3.29 20.75 6.40
C ASN A 176 3.05 19.76 5.25
N GLU A 177 1.80 19.62 4.81
CA GLU A 177 1.39 18.66 3.77
C GLU A 177 2.25 18.73 2.49
N GLY A 178 2.79 19.90 2.14
CA GLY A 178 3.70 20.09 1.00
C GLY A 178 5.11 19.49 1.16
N ASP A 179 5.57 19.30 2.40
CA ASP A 179 6.93 18.86 2.74
C ASP A 179 6.99 17.41 3.24
N GLN A 180 5.83 16.77 3.46
CA GLN A 180 5.77 15.40 3.93
C GLN A 180 6.43 14.46 2.93
N LYS A 181 7.31 13.57 3.37
CA LYS A 181 8.00 12.65 2.46
C LYS A 181 7.21 11.38 2.14
N GLU A 182 6.13 11.13 2.88
CA GLU A 182 5.38 9.87 2.82
C GLU A 182 6.29 8.66 3.05
N TYR A 183 7.20 8.77 4.04
CA TYR A 183 8.05 7.64 4.41
C TYR A 183 7.21 6.53 5.01
N HIS A 184 7.40 5.31 4.53
CA HIS A 184 6.66 4.16 4.99
C HIS A 184 7.52 2.88 4.84
N ILE A 185 7.12 1.84 5.56
CA ILE A 185 7.81 0.56 5.65
C ILE A 185 6.78 -0.54 5.48
N GLY A 186 7.12 -1.57 4.71
CA GLY A 186 6.21 -2.67 4.41
C GLY A 186 6.92 -4.00 4.16
N TYR A 187 6.13 -5.06 4.13
CA TYR A 187 6.57 -6.37 3.68
C TYR A 187 6.79 -6.37 2.17
N VAL A 188 7.79 -7.13 1.71
CA VAL A 188 8.00 -7.47 0.31
C VAL A 188 7.79 -8.97 0.16
N ARG A 189 6.76 -9.35 -0.58
CA ARG A 189 6.38 -10.74 -0.83
C ARG A 189 6.49 -11.00 -2.33
N ASP A 190 7.37 -11.91 -2.73
CA ASP A 190 7.62 -12.17 -4.15
C ASP A 190 6.45 -12.91 -4.83
N SER A 191 5.68 -13.69 -4.06
CA SER A 191 4.51 -14.42 -4.55
C SER A 191 3.47 -14.53 -3.42
N PRO A 192 2.16 -14.41 -3.71
CA PRO A 192 1.10 -14.50 -2.71
C PRO A 192 1.15 -15.75 -1.83
N GLU A 193 1.67 -16.85 -2.36
CA GLU A 193 1.77 -18.15 -1.68
C GLU A 193 2.95 -18.25 -0.71
N LEU A 194 3.91 -17.32 -0.80
CA LEU A 194 5.11 -17.31 0.02
C LEU A 194 4.95 -16.38 1.23
N GLU A 195 5.72 -16.66 2.28
CA GLU A 195 5.97 -15.68 3.33
C GLU A 195 6.71 -14.46 2.74
N PRO A 196 6.58 -13.26 3.35
CA PRO A 196 7.37 -12.10 2.95
C PRO A 196 8.87 -12.42 2.98
N ALA A 197 9.57 -12.10 1.91
CA ALA A 197 11.00 -12.33 1.80
C ALA A 197 11.80 -11.34 2.66
N CYS A 198 11.30 -10.11 2.82
CA CYS A 198 11.91 -9.09 3.65
C CYS A 198 10.92 -7.94 3.96
N LEU A 199 11.40 -6.93 4.65
CA LEU A 199 10.81 -5.60 4.71
C LEU A 199 11.63 -4.63 3.84
N ALA A 200 10.97 -3.58 3.35
CA ALA A 200 11.59 -2.46 2.68
C ALA A 200 10.94 -1.14 3.07
N SER A 201 11.60 -0.02 2.77
CA SER A 201 11.07 1.32 3.00
C SER A 201 11.14 2.19 1.75
N ASN A 202 10.15 3.03 1.55
CA ASN A 202 10.13 4.04 0.49
C ASN A 202 9.68 5.41 1.05
N SER A 203 9.99 6.49 0.33
CA SER A 203 9.42 7.82 0.54
C SER A 203 8.67 8.21 -0.73
N ALA A 204 7.36 8.00 -0.75
CA ALA A 204 6.59 7.98 -2.00
C ALA A 204 6.60 9.31 -2.76
N ARG A 205 6.86 10.44 -2.09
CA ARG A 205 6.98 11.76 -2.77
C ARG A 205 8.38 12.07 -3.28
N VAL A 206 9.37 11.25 -2.96
CA VAL A 206 10.75 11.41 -3.44
C VAL A 206 10.92 10.66 -4.76
N ASP A 207 10.73 9.35 -4.74
CA ASP A 207 10.83 8.47 -5.90
C ASP A 207 10.16 7.11 -5.60
N GLY A 208 10.17 6.19 -6.58
CA GLY A 208 9.73 4.81 -6.40
C GLY A 208 10.84 3.83 -6.03
N HIS A 209 11.97 4.29 -5.43
CA HIS A 209 13.04 3.40 -4.99
C HIS A 209 12.82 2.90 -3.56
N PHE A 210 13.09 1.63 -3.32
CA PHE A 210 12.91 0.98 -2.03
C PHE A 210 14.25 0.56 -1.42
N ASP A 211 14.45 0.94 -0.17
CA ASP A 211 15.58 0.48 0.66
C ASP A 211 15.21 -0.80 1.39
N LEU A 212 16.01 -1.86 1.25
CA LEU A 212 15.82 -3.09 2.03
C LEU A 212 16.07 -2.85 3.52
N MET A 213 15.16 -3.39 4.35
CA MET A 213 15.08 -3.17 5.79
C MET A 213 15.25 -4.46 6.63
N GLY A 214 15.59 -5.59 6.00
CA GLY A 214 15.88 -6.86 6.68
C GLY A 214 14.70 -7.84 6.68
N GLU A 215 14.88 -9.00 7.32
CA GLU A 215 13.97 -10.16 7.17
C GLU A 215 12.91 -10.28 8.28
N SER A 216 12.97 -9.45 9.33
CA SER A 216 12.00 -9.48 10.43
C SER A 216 11.61 -8.07 10.88
N ILE A 217 10.41 -7.96 11.46
CA ILE A 217 9.88 -6.69 12.00
C ILE A 217 10.83 -6.13 13.07
N LEU A 218 11.28 -6.93 14.04
CA LEU A 218 12.17 -6.46 15.11
C LEU A 218 13.48 -5.91 14.54
N TYR A 219 14.06 -6.61 13.56
CA TYR A 219 15.24 -6.15 12.86
C TYR A 219 14.99 -4.82 12.16
N CYS A 220 13.92 -4.74 11.37
CA CYS A 220 13.55 -3.55 10.63
C CYS A 220 13.38 -2.33 11.54
N LEU A 221 12.66 -2.48 12.65
CA LEU A 221 12.45 -1.40 13.61
C LEU A 221 13.76 -0.97 14.29
N ALA A 222 14.65 -1.90 14.63
CA ALA A 222 15.97 -1.59 15.19
C ALA A 222 16.87 -0.86 14.19
N LEU A 223 16.84 -1.26 12.91
CA LEU A 223 17.59 -0.60 11.83
C LEU A 223 17.05 0.81 11.58
N HIS A 224 15.73 0.96 11.54
CA HIS A 224 15.06 2.25 11.40
C HIS A 224 15.45 3.19 12.55
N ALA A 225 15.36 2.70 13.80
CA ALA A 225 15.82 3.38 15.00
C ALA A 225 17.26 3.88 14.87
N GLN A 226 18.18 3.00 14.47
CA GLN A 226 19.59 3.35 14.29
C GLN A 226 19.80 4.45 13.22
N ARG A 227 19.09 4.35 12.09
CA ARG A 227 19.15 5.35 11.00
C ARG A 227 18.60 6.70 11.45
N ARG A 228 17.55 6.72 12.28
CA ARG A 228 17.00 7.96 12.85
C ARG A 228 17.96 8.64 13.82
N CYS A 229 18.70 7.91 14.66
CA CYS A 229 19.69 8.49 15.56
C CYS A 229 20.75 9.33 14.83
N LYS A 230 21.09 8.97 13.59
CA LYS A 230 22.02 9.72 12.74
C LYS A 230 21.46 11.07 12.25
N LYS A 231 20.14 11.29 12.32
CA LYS A 231 19.46 12.52 11.89
C LYS A 231 19.32 13.55 13.03
N SER A 232 20.23 13.55 14.01
CA SER A 232 20.32 14.52 15.11
C SER A 232 19.11 14.55 16.07
N LEU A 233 18.69 13.39 16.55
CA LEU A 233 17.70 13.30 17.64
C LEU A 233 18.26 13.73 19.00
N SER A 234 17.39 14.20 19.90
CA SER A 234 17.77 14.48 21.29
C SER A 234 18.14 13.20 22.04
N ALA A 235 18.99 13.32 23.07
CA ALA A 235 19.39 12.19 23.91
C ALA A 235 18.18 11.46 24.54
N GLN A 236 17.17 12.22 24.95
CA GLN A 236 15.92 11.66 25.51
C GLN A 236 15.13 10.87 24.46
N ALA A 237 15.01 11.37 23.23
CA ALA A 237 14.32 10.66 22.16
C ALA A 237 15.05 9.35 21.79
N ILE A 238 16.39 9.38 21.73
CA ILE A 238 17.22 8.19 21.50
C ILE A 238 17.01 7.16 22.62
N GLN A 239 16.96 7.61 23.88
CA GLN A 239 16.70 6.73 25.03
C GLN A 239 15.32 6.06 24.93
N GLN A 240 14.26 6.84 24.64
CA GLN A 240 12.89 6.31 24.50
C GLN A 240 12.80 5.28 23.37
N GLN A 241 13.44 5.56 22.24
CA GLN A 241 13.50 4.66 21.09
C GLN A 241 14.17 3.33 21.46
N ASN A 242 15.33 3.37 22.12
CA ASN A 242 16.06 2.17 22.53
C ASN A 242 15.31 1.36 23.60
N GLN A 243 14.60 2.03 24.50
CA GLN A 243 13.73 1.40 25.49
C GLN A 243 12.58 0.64 24.82
N LEU A 244 11.91 1.25 23.82
CA LEU A 244 10.84 0.61 23.08
C LEU A 244 11.32 -0.66 22.34
N ILE A 245 12.44 -0.57 21.62
CA ILE A 245 13.03 -1.72 20.92
C ILE A 245 13.41 -2.83 21.92
N SER A 246 13.97 -2.47 23.08
CA SER A 246 14.32 -3.43 24.12
C SER A 246 13.10 -4.12 24.74
N LYS A 247 11.99 -3.38 24.93
CA LYS A 247 10.73 -3.95 25.41
C LYS A 247 10.15 -4.93 24.39
N LEU A 248 10.10 -4.55 23.11
CA LEU A 248 9.60 -5.40 22.04
C LEU A 248 10.45 -6.68 21.92
N ALA A 249 11.78 -6.56 21.94
CA ALA A 249 12.68 -7.72 21.89
C ALA A 249 12.42 -8.70 23.05
N LYS A 250 12.26 -8.18 24.28
CA LYS A 250 11.89 -8.99 25.44
C LYS A 250 10.52 -9.65 25.28
N PHE A 251 9.52 -8.90 24.81
CA PHE A 251 8.17 -9.42 24.55
C PHE A 251 8.19 -10.56 23.53
N CYS A 252 9.00 -10.43 22.48
CA CYS A 252 9.16 -11.45 21.45
C CYS A 252 10.09 -12.61 21.85
N HIS A 253 10.73 -12.56 23.01
CA HIS A 253 11.80 -13.48 23.44
C HIS A 253 12.96 -13.58 22.45
N GLN A 254 13.36 -12.44 21.89
CA GLN A 254 14.44 -12.31 20.92
C GLN A 254 15.50 -11.31 21.40
N PRO A 255 16.78 -11.47 20.99
CA PRO A 255 17.79 -10.46 21.26
C PRO A 255 17.53 -9.20 20.42
N VAL A 256 17.96 -8.05 20.93
CA VAL A 256 18.02 -6.82 20.11
C VAL A 256 19.12 -7.01 19.06
N PRO A 257 18.83 -6.79 17.76
CA PRO A 257 19.84 -6.85 16.70
C PRO A 257 21.03 -5.94 16.98
N SER A 258 22.24 -6.46 16.80
CA SER A 258 23.47 -5.68 16.95
C SER A 258 23.73 -4.75 15.76
N ALA A 259 24.48 -3.67 15.97
CA ALA A 259 24.88 -2.75 14.90
C ALA A 259 25.67 -3.44 13.76
N ALA A 260 26.42 -4.50 14.08
CA ALA A 260 27.18 -5.28 13.11
C ALA A 260 26.26 -6.13 12.20
N GLU A 261 25.18 -6.70 12.75
CA GLU A 261 24.14 -7.40 11.98
C GLU A 261 23.38 -6.38 11.12
N MET A 262 22.92 -5.30 11.77
CA MET A 262 22.60 -3.96 11.25
C MET A 262 23.11 -3.64 9.84
N SER A 263 24.43 -3.73 9.73
CA SER A 263 25.21 -3.24 8.60
C SER A 263 25.28 -4.25 7.43
N LYS A 264 24.82 -5.49 7.62
CA LYS A 264 24.91 -6.58 6.62
C LYS A 264 23.68 -6.72 5.72
N VAL A 265 22.53 -6.19 6.13
CA VAL A 265 21.22 -6.42 5.46
C VAL A 265 21.13 -5.99 4.00
N VAL A 266 22.05 -5.15 3.52
CA VAL A 266 22.12 -4.69 2.12
C VAL A 266 22.36 -5.85 1.12
N LYS A 267 22.68 -7.07 1.59
CA LYS A 267 23.10 -8.20 0.73
C LYS A 267 22.09 -9.35 0.60
N CYS A 268 20.93 -9.33 1.26
CA CYS A 268 20.09 -10.53 1.37
C CYS A 268 19.31 -10.88 0.08
N ARG A 269 18.76 -9.90 -0.67
CA ARG A 269 18.03 -10.17 -1.92
C ARG A 269 18.90 -10.23 -3.18
N SER A 270 20.12 -9.67 -3.15
CA SER A 270 21.00 -9.59 -4.31
C SER A 270 21.73 -10.89 -4.67
N ARG A 271 21.42 -12.02 -4.01
CA ARG A 271 22.10 -13.31 -4.19
C ARG A 271 21.14 -14.51 -4.19
N ALA A 272 20.13 -14.52 -5.05
CA ALA A 272 19.43 -15.77 -5.32
C ALA A 272 20.26 -16.63 -6.30
N LYS A 273 20.71 -17.80 -5.85
CA LYS A 273 21.40 -18.80 -6.69
C LYS A 273 20.40 -19.35 -7.72
N LYS A 274 20.81 -19.37 -9.00
CA LYS A 274 20.10 -20.07 -10.09
C LYS A 274 19.96 -21.55 -9.72
N THR A 275 18.79 -21.94 -9.24
CA THR A 275 18.41 -23.36 -9.12
C THR A 275 17.13 -23.53 -9.90
N SER A 276 17.20 -24.32 -10.98
CA SER A 276 16.05 -24.54 -11.85
C SER A 276 14.85 -25.05 -11.05
N GLY A 277 13.65 -24.57 -11.37
CA GLY A 277 12.41 -24.93 -10.68
C GLY A 277 12.14 -24.18 -9.37
N SER A 278 13.09 -23.38 -8.86
CA SER A 278 12.91 -22.51 -7.69
C SER A 278 12.72 -21.03 -8.09
N TYR A 279 12.15 -20.24 -7.18
CA TYR A 279 12.04 -18.79 -7.33
C TYR A 279 13.44 -18.15 -7.35
N THR A 280 13.72 -17.39 -8.39
CA THR A 280 15.01 -16.75 -8.65
C THR A 280 14.81 -15.26 -8.86
N VAL A 281 15.66 -14.44 -8.26
CA VAL A 281 15.74 -13.01 -8.57
C VAL A 281 16.44 -12.85 -9.91
N VAL A 282 15.73 -12.34 -10.91
CA VAL A 282 16.17 -12.28 -12.32
C VAL A 282 16.56 -10.88 -12.77
N ALA A 283 15.94 -9.85 -12.18
CA ALA A 283 16.23 -8.45 -12.48
C ALA A 283 16.27 -7.63 -11.18
N PRO A 284 17.05 -6.54 -11.10
CA PRO A 284 17.05 -5.64 -9.96
C PRO A 284 15.83 -4.71 -9.90
N THR A 285 15.19 -4.45 -11.06
CA THR A 285 14.13 -3.46 -11.31
C THR A 285 14.52 -2.03 -10.89
N LEU A 286 13.93 -1.02 -11.51
CA LEU A 286 14.21 0.39 -11.19
C LEU A 286 13.79 0.78 -9.77
N ASN A 287 12.84 0.05 -9.18
CA ASN A 287 12.43 0.22 -7.78
C ASN A 287 13.42 -0.40 -6.77
N GLY A 288 14.39 -1.20 -7.20
CA GLY A 288 15.43 -1.81 -6.36
C GLY A 288 14.98 -2.99 -5.49
N LEU A 289 13.72 -3.42 -5.56
CA LEU A 289 13.23 -4.60 -4.85
C LEU A 289 13.70 -5.90 -5.51
N GLY A 290 13.91 -5.88 -6.83
CA GLY A 290 14.23 -7.04 -7.63
C GLY A 290 13.01 -7.88 -7.97
N LEU A 291 12.97 -8.37 -9.21
CA LEU A 291 11.94 -9.25 -9.74
C LEU A 291 12.31 -10.70 -9.48
N CYS A 292 11.40 -11.43 -8.85
CA CYS A 292 11.57 -12.84 -8.54
C CYS A 292 10.56 -13.69 -9.35
N VAL A 293 11.04 -14.62 -10.16
CA VAL A 293 10.21 -15.53 -11.00
C VAL A 293 10.68 -16.97 -10.90
N ARG A 294 9.83 -17.91 -11.30
CA ARG A 294 10.21 -19.33 -11.41
C ARG A 294 10.70 -19.57 -12.83
N LEU A 295 11.90 -20.13 -12.97
CA LEU A 295 12.45 -20.55 -14.26
C LEU A 295 12.26 -22.05 -14.46
N SER A 296 11.98 -22.46 -15.70
CA SER A 296 11.94 -23.86 -16.13
C SER A 296 13.33 -24.51 -16.10
N SER A 297 13.41 -25.81 -16.45
CA SER A 297 14.69 -26.52 -16.65
C SER A 297 15.60 -25.82 -17.64
N ASP A 298 15.02 -25.25 -18.68
CA ASP A 298 15.74 -24.76 -19.85
C ASP A 298 15.97 -23.24 -19.75
N GLY A 299 15.65 -22.64 -18.60
CA GLY A 299 15.84 -21.21 -18.32
C GLY A 299 14.68 -20.31 -18.76
N VAL A 300 13.64 -20.85 -19.38
CA VAL A 300 12.42 -20.11 -19.78
C VAL A 300 11.65 -19.62 -18.56
N GLY A 301 11.16 -18.38 -18.63
CA GLY A 301 10.42 -17.65 -17.62
C GLY A 301 10.80 -16.16 -17.54
N TYR A 302 11.96 -15.78 -18.09
CA TYR A 302 12.47 -14.42 -18.10
C TYR A 302 13.49 -14.20 -19.23
N ARG A 303 13.39 -13.03 -19.86
CA ARG A 303 14.43 -12.44 -20.71
C ARG A 303 14.57 -10.95 -20.37
N GLU A 304 15.77 -10.42 -20.59
CA GLU A 304 16.12 -9.04 -20.29
C GLU A 304 15.44 -8.04 -21.25
N LEU A 305 15.19 -6.83 -20.77
CA LEU A 305 14.82 -5.70 -21.63
C LEU A 305 16.00 -5.35 -22.56
N PRO A 306 15.74 -4.90 -23.81
CA PRO A 306 16.78 -4.44 -24.73
C PRO A 306 17.31 -3.03 -24.37
N GLU A 307 17.21 -2.65 -23.11
CA GLU A 307 17.59 -1.35 -22.57
C GLU A 307 18.30 -1.55 -21.23
N THR A 308 19.26 -0.67 -20.93
CA THR A 308 19.88 -0.67 -19.60
C THR A 308 19.00 0.09 -18.60
N ASP A 309 19.08 -0.24 -17.30
CA ASP A 309 18.37 0.50 -16.25
C ASP A 309 18.58 2.02 -16.34
N ALA A 310 19.79 2.46 -16.69
CA ALA A 310 20.14 3.87 -16.80
C ALA A 310 19.48 4.55 -18.01
N SER A 311 19.47 3.88 -19.18
CA SER A 311 18.82 4.41 -20.38
C SER A 311 17.30 4.39 -20.24
N LEU A 312 16.73 3.31 -19.71
CA LEU A 312 15.30 3.18 -19.45
C LEU A 312 14.81 4.22 -18.45
N ARG A 313 15.48 4.39 -17.31
CA ARG A 313 15.13 5.43 -16.32
C ARG A 313 15.16 6.82 -16.95
N LYS A 314 16.17 7.11 -17.77
CA LYS A 314 16.28 8.39 -18.48
C LYS A 314 15.11 8.61 -19.45
N LEU A 315 14.78 7.61 -20.26
CA LEU A 315 13.65 7.64 -21.19
C LEU A 315 12.33 7.91 -20.46
N LEU A 316 12.02 7.09 -19.46
CA LEU A 316 10.77 7.18 -18.71
C LEU A 316 10.63 8.50 -17.92
N THR A 317 11.74 9.01 -17.36
CA THR A 317 11.72 10.31 -16.68
C THR A 317 11.47 11.46 -17.66
N GLN A 318 12.05 11.39 -18.87
CA GLN A 318 11.82 12.41 -19.90
C GLN A 318 10.39 12.42 -20.41
N ILE A 319 9.78 11.25 -20.61
CA ILE A 319 8.37 11.15 -20.99
C ILE A 319 7.48 11.69 -19.86
N ALA A 320 7.70 11.26 -18.61
CA ALA A 320 6.93 11.71 -17.45
C ALA A 320 7.00 13.23 -17.25
N ALA A 321 8.17 13.84 -17.48
CA ALA A 321 8.36 15.28 -17.38
C ALA A 321 7.63 16.07 -18.49
N LYS A 322 7.45 15.46 -19.67
CA LYS A 322 6.68 16.06 -20.79
C LYS A 322 5.17 15.83 -20.66
N CYS A 323 4.76 14.85 -19.88
CA CYS A 323 3.37 14.60 -19.51
C CYS A 323 2.98 15.41 -18.26
N ASP A 324 3.15 16.74 -18.29
CA ASP A 324 3.00 17.62 -17.12
C ASP A 324 1.61 18.25 -16.93
N SER A 325 0.77 18.13 -17.95
CA SER A 325 -0.64 18.50 -17.99
C SER A 325 -1.40 17.42 -18.75
N GLU A 326 -2.74 17.41 -18.67
CA GLU A 326 -3.61 16.65 -19.58
C GLU A 326 -3.43 17.19 -21.02
N TYR A 327 -2.24 16.98 -21.60
CA TYR A 327 -1.94 17.29 -22.98
C TYR A 327 -2.94 16.58 -23.89
N ASP A 328 -3.13 17.15 -25.08
CA ASP A 328 -3.90 16.48 -26.13
C ASP A 328 -3.41 15.04 -26.28
N LYS A 329 -4.33 14.09 -26.12
CA LYS A 329 -4.10 12.64 -26.05
C LYS A 329 -3.12 12.16 -27.11
N GLN A 330 -3.13 12.79 -28.28
CA GLN A 330 -2.24 12.53 -29.39
C GLN A 330 -0.74 12.73 -29.07
N THR A 331 -0.39 13.80 -28.35
CA THR A 331 1.01 14.08 -27.95
C THR A 331 1.52 13.01 -26.99
N ARG A 332 0.66 12.57 -26.06
CA ARG A 332 1.00 11.49 -25.12
C ARG A 332 1.27 10.18 -25.84
N LEU A 333 0.47 9.83 -26.85
CA LEU A 333 0.68 8.63 -27.66
C LEU A 333 2.03 8.67 -28.39
N THR A 334 2.38 9.79 -29.01
CA THR A 334 3.69 9.94 -29.68
C THR A 334 4.87 9.85 -28.71
N LEU A 335 4.74 10.39 -27.49
CA LEU A 335 5.80 10.27 -26.48
C LEU A 335 6.01 8.84 -26.00
N LEU A 336 4.98 8.00 -26.06
CA LEU A 336 5.01 6.60 -25.63
C LEU A 336 5.48 5.63 -26.71
N GLU A 337 5.67 6.06 -27.97
CA GLU A 337 6.14 5.20 -29.07
C GLU A 337 7.37 4.34 -28.70
N PRO A 338 8.43 4.87 -28.03
CA PRO A 338 9.56 4.04 -27.62
C PRO A 338 9.21 2.99 -26.55
N VAL A 339 8.20 3.26 -25.73
CA VAL A 339 7.70 2.30 -24.73
C VAL A 339 6.82 1.24 -25.41
N ASP A 340 6.04 1.61 -26.42
CA ASP A 340 5.21 0.68 -27.20
C ASP A 340 6.06 -0.34 -27.98
N GLU A 341 7.26 0.06 -28.43
CA GLU A 341 8.26 -0.88 -28.99
C GLU A 341 8.68 -1.93 -27.95
N LEU A 342 8.94 -1.52 -26.70
CA LEU A 342 9.24 -2.46 -25.61
C LEU A 342 8.04 -3.36 -25.28
N VAL A 343 6.83 -2.82 -25.29
CA VAL A 343 5.58 -3.59 -25.08
C VAL A 343 5.42 -4.65 -26.17
N THR A 344 5.77 -4.34 -27.42
CA THR A 344 5.73 -5.30 -28.53
C THR A 344 6.68 -6.47 -28.28
N LEU A 345 7.90 -6.19 -27.82
CA LEU A 345 8.87 -7.24 -27.44
C LEU A 345 8.40 -8.06 -26.25
N VAL A 346 7.72 -7.44 -25.29
CA VAL A 346 7.08 -8.14 -24.17
C VAL A 346 6.01 -9.12 -24.67
N GLN A 347 5.24 -8.78 -25.72
CA GLN A 347 4.27 -9.73 -26.27
C GLN A 347 4.95 -10.95 -26.89
N PHE A 348 6.04 -10.75 -27.66
CA PHE A 348 6.83 -11.89 -28.15
C PHE A 348 7.41 -12.71 -26.99
N ALA A 349 7.88 -12.07 -25.92
CA ALA A 349 8.35 -12.77 -24.73
C ALA A 349 7.24 -13.59 -24.06
N ASN A 350 6.03 -13.04 -23.95
CA ASN A 350 4.87 -13.75 -23.39
C ASN A 350 4.53 -14.99 -24.21
N ASP A 351 4.48 -14.87 -25.55
CA ASP A 351 4.19 -15.99 -26.46
C ASP A 351 5.26 -17.09 -26.38
N GLU A 352 6.51 -16.70 -26.09
CA GLU A 352 7.65 -17.60 -25.93
C GLU A 352 7.86 -18.09 -24.48
N GLY A 353 6.97 -17.73 -23.55
CA GLY A 353 6.97 -18.23 -22.17
C GLY A 353 7.85 -17.46 -21.18
N ASP A 354 8.28 -16.24 -21.52
CA ASP A 354 9.10 -15.33 -20.69
C ASP A 354 8.32 -14.11 -20.15
N PRO A 355 7.24 -14.30 -19.38
CA PRO A 355 6.42 -13.19 -18.87
C PRO A 355 7.15 -12.27 -17.89
N GLY A 356 8.31 -12.71 -17.37
CA GLY A 356 9.16 -11.90 -16.50
C GLY A 356 9.62 -10.59 -17.14
N MET A 357 9.77 -10.53 -18.47
CA MET A 357 10.13 -9.28 -19.17
C MET A 357 9.03 -8.22 -19.02
N GLY A 358 7.77 -8.63 -19.14
CA GLY A 358 6.61 -7.74 -18.97
C GLY A 358 6.43 -7.28 -17.52
N LEU A 359 6.71 -8.17 -16.57
CA LEU A 359 6.72 -7.82 -15.14
C LEU A 359 7.79 -6.77 -14.83
N GLU A 360 9.01 -6.94 -15.35
CA GLU A 360 10.10 -5.97 -15.18
C GLU A 360 9.70 -4.60 -15.73
N LEU A 361 9.27 -4.52 -17.00
CA LEU A 361 8.88 -3.26 -17.62
C LEU A 361 7.74 -2.56 -16.86
N GLY A 362 6.72 -3.32 -16.43
CA GLY A 362 5.60 -2.77 -15.67
C GLY A 362 6.01 -2.23 -14.29
N LEU A 363 6.91 -2.92 -13.59
CA LEU A 363 7.45 -2.49 -12.29
C LEU A 363 8.35 -1.25 -12.46
N ASP A 364 9.10 -1.19 -13.56
CA ASP A 364 9.97 -0.07 -13.88
C ASP A 364 9.17 1.20 -14.20
N LEU A 365 8.11 1.08 -14.99
CA LEU A 365 7.14 2.16 -15.23
C LEU A 365 6.50 2.65 -13.93
N LEU A 366 6.10 1.74 -13.04
CA LEU A 366 5.50 2.07 -11.73
C LEU A 366 6.48 2.84 -10.82
N SER A 367 7.78 2.58 -10.92
CA SER A 367 8.80 3.21 -10.09
C SER A 367 9.06 4.69 -10.42
N VAL A 368 8.64 5.16 -11.60
CA VAL A 368 8.91 6.52 -12.08
C VAL A 368 7.78 7.46 -11.65
N PRO A 369 8.08 8.55 -10.92
CA PRO A 369 7.10 9.57 -10.56
C PRO A 369 6.42 10.20 -11.78
N THR A 370 5.09 10.29 -11.73
CA THR A 370 4.28 10.99 -12.74
C THR A 370 3.29 11.94 -12.05
N LYS A 371 2.86 12.99 -12.76
CA LYS A 371 1.87 13.96 -12.26
C LYS A 371 0.42 13.53 -12.53
N ILE A 372 0.16 12.97 -13.71
CA ILE A 372 -1.19 12.68 -14.22
C ILE A 372 -1.41 11.19 -14.58
N GLY A 373 -0.53 10.29 -14.13
CA GLY A 373 -0.70 8.86 -14.36
C GLY A 373 -0.54 8.46 -15.84
N CYS A 374 0.45 9.03 -16.53
CA CYS A 374 0.63 8.80 -17.97
C CYS A 374 1.00 7.35 -18.35
N TYR A 375 1.32 6.49 -17.36
CA TYR A 375 1.67 5.09 -17.56
C TYR A 375 0.62 4.12 -17.03
N ASP A 376 -0.48 4.58 -16.41
CA ASP A 376 -1.37 3.75 -15.60
C ASP A 376 -1.98 2.59 -16.41
N ASP A 377 -2.43 2.88 -17.64
CA ASP A 377 -2.97 1.87 -18.55
C ASP A 377 -1.92 0.81 -18.94
N LEU A 378 -0.67 1.24 -19.19
CA LEU A 378 0.44 0.34 -19.54
C LEU A 378 0.86 -0.51 -18.34
N ILE A 379 0.95 0.10 -17.16
CA ILE A 379 1.30 -0.60 -15.91
C ILE A 379 0.22 -1.66 -15.61
N GLU A 380 -1.06 -1.29 -15.69
CA GLU A 380 -2.16 -2.22 -15.49
C GLU A 380 -2.07 -3.38 -16.49
N GLY A 381 -1.94 -3.09 -17.79
CA GLY A 381 -1.89 -4.10 -18.85
C GLY A 381 -0.70 -5.07 -18.70
N LEU A 382 0.51 -4.54 -18.53
CA LEU A 382 1.74 -5.32 -18.40
C LEU A 382 1.73 -6.18 -17.13
N LEU A 383 1.46 -5.57 -15.98
CA LEU A 383 1.52 -6.27 -14.69
C LEU A 383 0.37 -7.25 -14.53
N ALA A 384 -0.86 -6.88 -14.89
CA ALA A 384 -1.99 -7.80 -14.75
C ALA A 384 -1.84 -9.03 -15.66
N THR A 385 -1.32 -8.86 -16.88
CA THR A 385 -1.03 -9.95 -17.80
C THR A 385 0.12 -10.80 -17.27
N GLY A 386 1.26 -10.19 -16.95
CA GLY A 386 2.45 -10.87 -16.44
C GLY A 386 2.15 -11.69 -15.19
N TYR A 387 1.48 -11.10 -14.20
CA TYR A 387 1.08 -11.81 -12.97
C TYR A 387 0.09 -12.94 -13.25
N GLY A 388 -0.85 -12.76 -14.20
CA GLY A 388 -1.73 -13.83 -14.65
C GLY A 388 -0.95 -15.03 -15.21
N LEU A 389 0.01 -14.77 -16.11
CA LEU A 389 0.82 -15.79 -16.75
C LEU A 389 1.72 -16.56 -15.76
N VAL A 390 2.22 -15.89 -14.70
CA VAL A 390 3.03 -16.55 -13.65
C VAL A 390 2.20 -17.11 -12.49
N GLY A 391 0.87 -17.18 -12.62
CA GLY A 391 -0.01 -17.76 -11.61
C GLY A 391 -0.17 -16.93 -10.32
N ARG A 392 0.01 -15.61 -10.38
CA ARG A 392 -0.11 -14.66 -9.26
C ARG A 392 -1.34 -13.76 -9.42
N SER A 393 -2.52 -14.36 -9.63
CA SER A 393 -3.75 -13.61 -9.93
C SER A 393 -4.11 -12.52 -8.90
N LEU A 394 -3.83 -12.74 -7.61
CA LEU A 394 -4.01 -11.72 -6.57
C LEU A 394 -3.23 -10.42 -6.90
N TYR A 395 -2.00 -10.52 -7.41
CA TYR A 395 -1.20 -9.34 -7.75
C TYR A 395 -1.74 -8.63 -8.99
N ALA A 396 -2.30 -9.37 -9.95
CA ALA A 396 -3.04 -8.77 -11.06
C ALA A 396 -4.25 -7.97 -10.54
N ASP A 397 -4.99 -8.50 -9.57
CA ASP A 397 -6.14 -7.81 -8.99
C ASP A 397 -5.76 -6.58 -8.17
N ILE A 398 -4.68 -6.66 -7.38
CA ILE A 398 -4.13 -5.51 -6.65
C ILE A 398 -3.77 -4.41 -7.63
N VAL A 399 -3.07 -4.71 -8.73
CA VAL A 399 -2.64 -3.70 -9.70
C VAL A 399 -3.83 -3.01 -10.37
N ARG A 400 -4.85 -3.77 -10.79
CA ARG A 400 -6.08 -3.23 -11.41
C ARG A 400 -6.87 -2.32 -10.48
N ARG A 401 -6.83 -2.56 -9.17
CA ARG A 401 -7.44 -1.67 -8.18
C ARG A 401 -6.55 -0.46 -7.93
N HIS A 402 -5.25 -0.69 -7.77
CA HIS A 402 -4.28 0.35 -7.46
C HIS A 402 -4.24 1.42 -8.56
N MET A 403 -4.11 1.05 -9.84
CA MET A 403 -3.98 2.02 -10.94
C MET A 403 -5.19 2.96 -11.05
N LYS A 404 -6.36 2.58 -10.52
CA LYS A 404 -7.56 3.43 -10.52
C LYS A 404 -7.56 4.54 -9.47
N VAL A 405 -6.74 4.40 -8.43
CA VAL A 405 -6.76 5.29 -7.24
C VAL A 405 -5.37 5.79 -6.83
N ARG A 406 -4.30 5.33 -7.50
CA ARG A 406 -2.92 5.52 -7.04
C ARG A 406 -2.47 6.97 -6.97
N LEU A 407 -3.13 7.89 -7.65
CA LEU A 407 -2.82 9.32 -7.60
C LEU A 407 -3.88 10.15 -6.89
N ASP A 408 -5.01 9.56 -6.48
CA ASP A 408 -6.15 10.27 -5.88
C ASP A 408 -5.76 11.05 -4.61
N TYR A 409 -4.69 10.62 -3.93
CA TYR A 409 -4.18 11.27 -2.73
C TYR A 409 -3.26 12.48 -3.01
N ARG A 410 -2.78 12.67 -4.26
CA ARG A 410 -1.92 13.79 -4.66
C ARG A 410 -2.69 14.97 -5.28
N VAL A 411 -3.98 14.83 -5.53
CA VAL A 411 -4.81 15.82 -6.26
C VAL A 411 -5.18 17.04 -5.41
N SER A 412 -4.74 17.14 -4.15
CA SER A 412 -4.89 18.34 -3.31
C SER A 412 -3.69 19.29 -3.38
N VAL A 413 -3.29 19.70 -4.59
CA VAL A 413 -2.42 20.90 -4.75
C VAL A 413 -3.23 21.99 -5.45
N PRO A 414 -3.75 23.01 -4.73
CA PRO A 414 -4.08 24.27 -5.35
C PRO A 414 -2.78 24.89 -5.88
N GLY A 415 -2.77 25.27 -7.15
CA GLY A 415 -1.70 26.07 -7.75
C GLY A 415 -1.60 27.47 -7.17
#